data_AF-C6X3V3-F1
#
_entry.id   AF-C6X3V3-F1
#
_cell.length_a   1.000
_cell.length_b   1.000
_cell.length_c   1.000
_cell.angle_alpha   90.00
_cell.angle_beta   90.00
_cell.angle_gamma   90.00
#
_symmetry.space_group_name_H-M   'P 1'
#
loop_
_entity.id
_entity.type
_entity.pdbx_description
1 polymer ?
#
loop_
_entity_poly.entity_id
_entity_poly.type
_entity_poly.pdbx_seq_one_letter_code
_entity_poly.pdbx_strand_id
1 'polypeptide(L)'
;MENRVNTVIKNFADFLNLSNTSLKLVKDNLVADNFADIQNDFYQVNWEILVESAVCIPGEEWLQIYGEGADCNSGSSRVTFPEKLPTHKIICRSEENIIDLLTNKIVDFENYTFNSFAEIPIDENLVTKFNAILLEHNSENEYILINMKKNIYFYKVKK
;
A
#
# COMPACT_ATOMS: atom_id res chain seq x y z
N MET A 1 7.27 -16.30 -10.26
CA MET A 1 7.36 -14.84 -10.08
C MET A 1 6.10 -14.30 -9.41
N GLU A 2 4.91 -14.69 -9.89
CA GLU A 2 3.60 -14.34 -9.32
C GLU A 2 3.42 -14.72 -7.83
N ASN A 3 3.86 -15.93 -7.44
CA ASN A 3 3.83 -16.35 -6.04
C ASN A 3 4.69 -15.44 -5.14
N ARG A 4 5.85 -14.98 -5.64
CA ARG A 4 6.77 -14.11 -4.87
C ARG A 4 6.14 -12.75 -4.57
N VAL A 5 5.53 -12.10 -5.57
CA VAL A 5 4.89 -10.78 -5.37
C VAL A 5 3.77 -10.90 -4.34
N ASN A 6 2.91 -11.92 -4.47
CA ASN A 6 1.84 -12.18 -3.52
C ASN A 6 2.36 -12.38 -2.09
N THR A 7 3.36 -13.23 -1.90
CA THR A 7 3.96 -13.46 -0.57
C THR A 7 4.54 -12.17 0.01
N VAL A 8 5.33 -11.43 -0.76
CA VAL A 8 5.98 -10.20 -0.27
C VAL A 8 4.95 -9.14 0.12
N ILE A 9 3.93 -8.91 -0.71
CA ILE A 9 2.90 -7.91 -0.45
C ILE A 9 2.05 -8.29 0.78
N LYS A 10 1.69 -9.57 0.94
CA LYS A 10 0.95 -10.04 2.13
C LYS A 10 1.80 -9.95 3.41
N ASN A 11 3.08 -10.30 3.34
CA ASN A 11 4.01 -10.14 4.46
C ASN A 11 4.17 -8.66 4.85
N PHE A 12 4.09 -7.74 3.89
CA PHE A 12 4.12 -6.31 4.19
C PHE A 12 2.87 -5.86 4.96
N ALA A 13 1.67 -6.34 4.61
CA ALA A 13 0.47 -6.08 5.40
C ALA A 13 0.58 -6.60 6.84
N ASP A 14 1.15 -7.80 7.02
CA ASP A 14 1.39 -8.37 8.34
C ASP A 14 2.38 -7.50 9.14
N PHE A 15 3.45 -7.04 8.50
CA PHE A 15 4.41 -6.11 9.10
C PHE A 15 3.73 -4.80 9.55
N LEU A 16 2.87 -4.21 8.73
CA LEU A 16 2.13 -3.00 9.10
C LEU A 16 1.20 -3.24 10.29
N ASN A 17 0.50 -4.38 10.30
CA ASN A 17 -0.37 -4.76 11.41
C ASN A 17 0.41 -4.97 12.72
N LEU A 18 1.55 -5.65 12.67
CA LEU A 18 2.43 -5.85 13.82
C LEU A 18 3.04 -4.53 14.33
N SER A 19 3.33 -3.60 13.41
CA SER A 19 3.91 -2.29 13.73
C SER A 19 2.89 -1.31 14.32
N ASN A 20 1.58 -1.54 14.13
CA ASN A 20 0.53 -0.61 14.51
C ASN A 20 0.52 -0.27 16.01
N THR A 21 0.78 -1.24 16.88
CA THR A 21 0.87 -1.00 18.33
C THR A 21 2.01 -0.03 18.67
N SER A 22 3.19 -0.23 18.06
CA SER A 22 4.34 0.64 18.25
C SER A 22 4.08 2.04 17.69
N LEU A 23 3.47 2.14 16.51
CA LEU A 23 3.09 3.43 15.92
C LEU A 23 2.04 4.17 16.75
N LYS A 24 1.09 3.46 17.37
CA LYS A 24 0.15 4.06 18.31
C LYS A 24 0.85 4.63 19.55
N LEU A 25 1.81 3.90 20.12
CA LEU A 25 2.62 4.42 21.22
C LEU A 25 3.40 5.68 20.81
N VAL A 26 3.95 5.72 19.59
CA VAL A 26 4.60 6.93 19.06
C VAL A 26 3.60 8.08 18.99
N LYS A 27 2.41 7.86 18.39
CA LYS A 27 1.34 8.86 18.32
C LYS A 27 1.00 9.44 19.68
N ASP A 28 0.81 8.58 20.68
CA ASP A 28 0.39 8.97 22.02
C ASP A 28 1.47 9.75 22.80
N ASN A 29 2.73 9.70 22.36
CA ASN A 29 3.87 10.38 22.99
C ASN A 29 4.42 11.56 22.15
N LEU A 30 3.87 11.82 20.97
CA LEU A 30 4.27 12.97 20.16
C LEU A 30 3.66 14.26 20.74
N VAL A 31 4.51 15.28 20.87
CA VAL A 31 4.10 16.62 21.30
C VAL A 31 3.63 17.47 20.10
N ALA A 32 4.12 17.16 18.90
CA ALA A 32 3.78 17.85 17.66
C ALA A 32 2.70 17.07 16.88
N ASP A 33 1.83 17.80 16.18
CA ASP A 33 0.77 17.23 15.33
C ASP A 33 1.30 16.87 13.94
N ASN A 34 2.35 16.05 13.90
CA ASN A 34 3.02 15.60 12.66
C ASN A 34 3.07 14.06 12.57
N PHE A 35 2.21 13.37 13.32
CA PHE A 35 2.20 11.90 13.34
C PHE A 35 1.89 11.30 11.96
N ALA A 36 1.03 11.95 11.18
CA ALA A 36 0.69 11.49 9.83
C ALA A 36 1.95 11.43 8.94
N ASP A 37 2.77 12.49 8.95
CA ASP A 37 4.00 12.57 8.17
C ASP A 37 5.00 11.50 8.62
N ILE A 38 5.21 11.35 9.93
CA ILE A 38 6.07 10.32 10.51
C ILE A 38 5.62 8.92 10.11
N GLN A 39 4.31 8.68 10.14
CA GLN A 39 3.71 7.40 9.77
C GLN A 39 3.88 7.11 8.28
N ASN A 40 3.67 8.10 7.42
CA ASN A 40 3.84 7.99 5.98
C ASN A 40 5.30 7.75 5.59
N ASP A 41 6.24 8.48 6.20
CA ASP A 41 7.69 8.24 6.06
C ASP A 41 8.05 6.81 6.45
N PHE A 42 7.52 6.33 7.58
CA PHE A 42 7.73 4.96 8.05
C PHE A 42 7.18 3.92 7.07
N TYR A 43 5.98 4.13 6.51
CA TYR A 43 5.43 3.20 5.53
C TYR A 43 6.22 3.20 4.23
N GLN A 44 6.56 4.38 3.71
CA GLN A 44 7.28 4.51 2.45
C GLN A 44 8.69 3.91 2.53
N VAL A 45 9.46 4.18 3.59
CA VAL A 45 10.81 3.61 3.71
C VAL A 45 10.76 2.09 3.83
N ASN A 46 9.80 1.55 4.58
CA ASN A 46 9.65 0.10 4.73
C ASN A 46 9.09 -0.55 3.46
N TRP A 47 8.27 0.14 2.67
CA TRP A 47 7.85 -0.32 1.35
C TRP A 47 9.06 -0.48 0.40
N GLU A 48 9.93 0.53 0.36
CA GLU A 48 11.15 0.49 -0.46
C GLU A 48 12.09 -0.64 -0.02
N ILE A 49 12.26 -0.83 1.30
CA ILE A 49 13.16 -1.85 1.84
C ILE A 49 12.57 -3.26 1.72
N LEU A 50 11.32 -3.48 2.13
CA LEU A 50 10.76 -4.83 2.29
C LEU A 50 10.07 -5.34 1.03
N VAL A 51 9.48 -4.44 0.23
CA VAL A 51 8.72 -4.82 -0.95
C VAL A 51 9.51 -4.58 -2.21
N GLU A 52 9.90 -3.33 -2.50
CA GLU A 52 10.60 -2.98 -3.73
C GLU A 52 11.89 -3.79 -3.90
N SER A 53 12.77 -3.82 -2.89
CA SER A 53 14.01 -4.61 -2.96
C SER A 53 13.76 -6.11 -3.21
N ALA A 54 12.60 -6.61 -2.78
CA ALA A 54 12.25 -8.02 -2.87
C ALA A 54 11.51 -8.37 -4.16
N VAL A 55 10.97 -7.42 -4.92
CA VAL A 55 10.23 -7.73 -6.17
C VAL A 55 10.83 -7.09 -7.41
N CYS A 56 11.65 -6.05 -7.26
CA CYS A 56 12.32 -5.35 -8.36
C CYS A 56 13.72 -5.88 -8.65
N ILE A 57 14.16 -5.70 -9.89
CA ILE A 57 15.55 -5.86 -10.29
C ILE A 57 16.33 -4.65 -9.77
N PRO A 58 17.33 -4.85 -8.87
CA PRO A 58 18.06 -3.75 -8.25
C PRO A 58 18.72 -2.84 -9.27
N GLY A 59 18.53 -1.53 -9.12
CA GLY A 59 19.13 -0.51 -10.00
C GLY A 59 18.41 -0.29 -11.33
N GLU A 60 17.52 -1.20 -11.74
CA GLU A 60 16.80 -1.13 -13.02
C GLU A 60 15.32 -0.82 -12.83
N GLU A 61 14.71 -1.37 -11.78
CA GLU A 61 13.28 -1.28 -11.54
C GLU A 61 12.96 -0.58 -10.23
N TRP A 62 11.90 0.22 -10.25
CA TRP A 62 11.46 1.07 -9.14
C TRP A 62 9.93 1.02 -9.09
N LEU A 63 9.34 0.70 -7.94
CA LEU A 63 7.89 0.68 -7.74
C LEU A 63 7.31 2.08 -7.58
N GLN A 64 6.01 2.23 -7.81
CA GLN A 64 5.27 3.38 -7.33
C GLN A 64 5.41 3.54 -5.81
N ILE A 65 5.27 4.79 -5.37
CA ILE A 65 5.18 5.14 -3.95
C ILE A 65 4.00 4.41 -3.30
N TYR A 66 4.12 4.14 -2.02
CA TYR A 66 3.08 3.49 -1.22
C TYR A 66 2.23 4.55 -0.54
N GLY A 67 0.92 4.54 -0.79
CA GLY A 67 0.01 5.57 -0.29
C GLY A 67 0.46 6.96 -0.71
N GLU A 68 0.54 7.87 0.26
CA GLU A 68 0.99 9.26 0.06
C GLU A 68 2.51 9.40 -0.13
N GLY A 69 3.28 8.33 0.09
CA GLY A 69 4.74 8.37 0.14
C GLY A 69 5.28 9.19 1.31
N ALA A 70 6.54 9.55 1.27
CA ALA A 70 7.22 10.31 2.33
C ALA A 70 7.24 11.82 2.05
N ASP A 71 7.42 12.64 3.09
CA ASP A 71 7.69 14.10 2.94
C ASP A 71 8.99 14.51 3.65
N CYS A 72 9.97 13.60 3.70
CA CYS A 72 11.28 13.86 4.29
C CYS A 72 12.33 14.36 3.29
N ASN A 73 12.02 14.30 1.99
CA ASN A 73 12.91 14.73 0.90
C ASN A 73 12.23 15.79 0.02
N SER A 74 12.88 16.94 -0.15
CA SER A 74 12.33 18.02 -0.98
C SER A 74 12.14 17.57 -2.42
N GLY A 75 10.89 17.60 -2.90
CA GLY A 75 10.54 17.26 -4.29
C GLY A 75 10.47 15.77 -4.59
N SER A 76 10.47 14.90 -3.57
CA SER A 76 10.36 13.45 -3.75
C SER A 76 9.58 12.79 -2.62
N SER A 77 8.59 11.98 -2.98
CA SER A 77 7.88 11.11 -2.05
C SER A 77 8.58 9.78 -1.77
N ARG A 78 9.82 9.61 -2.25
CA ARG A 78 10.71 8.48 -1.93
C ARG A 78 11.70 8.82 -0.83
N VAL A 79 12.14 7.80 -0.09
CA VAL A 79 13.10 7.96 1.03
C VAL A 79 14.52 7.60 0.62
N THR A 80 14.74 6.39 0.10
CA THR A 80 16.07 5.79 -0.09
C THR A 80 16.76 6.29 -1.36
N PHE A 81 15.98 6.49 -2.43
CA PHE A 81 16.47 6.93 -3.73
C PHE A 81 15.56 8.05 -4.28
N PRO A 82 15.62 9.26 -3.69
CA PRO A 82 14.68 10.34 -3.97
C PRO A 82 14.70 10.84 -5.42
N GLU A 83 15.80 10.61 -6.14
CA GLU A 83 15.94 10.99 -7.55
C GLU A 83 15.33 10.00 -8.55
N LYS A 84 14.85 8.83 -8.08
CA LYS A 84 14.36 7.77 -8.96
C LYS A 84 12.87 7.90 -9.24
N LEU A 85 12.52 7.69 -10.51
CA LEU A 85 11.13 7.64 -10.94
C LEU A 85 10.61 6.20 -10.98
N PRO A 86 9.33 5.96 -10.65
CA PRO A 86 8.74 4.64 -10.69
C PRO A 86 8.66 4.12 -12.14
N THR A 87 9.19 2.91 -12.38
CA THR A 87 9.10 2.20 -13.66
C THR A 87 8.07 1.08 -13.64
N HIS A 88 7.64 0.66 -12.45
CA HIS A 88 6.73 -0.44 -12.22
C HIS A 88 5.66 -0.07 -11.20
N LYS A 89 4.56 -0.83 -11.21
CA LYS A 89 3.44 -0.71 -10.29
C LYS A 89 2.93 -2.06 -9.85
N ILE A 90 2.19 -2.06 -8.74
CA ILE A 90 1.46 -3.24 -8.27
C ILE A 90 0.00 -3.09 -8.71
N ILE A 91 -0.56 -4.16 -9.29
CA ILE A 91 -1.99 -4.27 -9.59
C ILE A 91 -2.58 -5.46 -8.86
N CYS A 92 -3.89 -5.39 -8.63
CA CYS A 92 -4.67 -6.49 -8.06
C CYS A 92 -5.50 -7.16 -9.15
N ARG A 93 -5.75 -8.46 -9.00
CA ARG A 93 -6.74 -9.20 -9.78
C ARG A 93 -7.47 -10.19 -8.88
N SER A 94 -8.67 -10.59 -9.29
CA SER A 94 -9.44 -11.66 -8.69
C SER A 94 -10.17 -12.45 -9.76
N GLU A 95 -10.42 -13.73 -9.51
CA GLU A 95 -11.33 -14.55 -10.31
C GLU A 95 -12.79 -14.41 -9.83
N GLU A 96 -13.00 -13.77 -8.68
CA GLU A 96 -14.31 -13.53 -8.09
C GLU A 96 -14.80 -12.10 -8.39
N ASN A 97 -16.13 -11.92 -8.39
CA ASN A 97 -16.70 -10.58 -8.36
C ASN A 97 -16.43 -9.93 -7.00
N ILE A 98 -15.49 -8.99 -6.98
CA ILE A 98 -15.14 -8.21 -5.80
C ILE A 98 -16.02 -6.97 -5.74
N ILE A 99 -16.54 -6.67 -4.56
CA ILE A 99 -17.36 -5.48 -4.31
C ILE A 99 -16.47 -4.40 -3.71
N ASP A 100 -16.53 -3.20 -4.28
CA ASP A 100 -16.02 -1.98 -3.66
C ASP A 100 -16.89 -1.65 -2.45
N LEU A 101 -16.26 -1.57 -1.28
CA LEU A 101 -16.92 -1.31 -0.01
C LEU A 101 -17.39 0.15 0.12
N LEU A 102 -16.90 1.07 -0.71
CA LEU A 102 -17.31 2.48 -0.69
C LEU A 102 -18.60 2.71 -1.47
N THR A 103 -18.71 2.14 -2.69
CA THR A 103 -19.84 2.37 -3.59
C THR A 103 -20.79 1.19 -3.73
N ASN A 104 -20.43 0.02 -3.19
CA ASN A 104 -21.16 -1.24 -3.31
C ASN A 104 -21.34 -1.73 -4.76
N LYS A 105 -20.41 -1.37 -5.65
CA LYS A 105 -20.35 -1.81 -7.05
C LYS A 105 -19.31 -2.91 -7.24
N ILE A 106 -19.44 -3.69 -8.32
CA ILE A 106 -18.40 -4.65 -8.72
C ILE A 106 -17.17 -3.87 -9.19
N VAL A 107 -16.00 -4.27 -8.71
CA VAL A 107 -14.72 -3.69 -9.08
C VAL A 107 -14.31 -4.14 -10.47
N ASP A 108 -14.02 -3.18 -11.33
CA ASP A 108 -13.27 -3.39 -12.56
C ASP A 108 -11.79 -3.14 -12.28
N PHE A 109 -10.99 -4.20 -12.13
CA PHE A 109 -9.58 -4.09 -11.79
C PHE A 109 -8.71 -3.45 -12.89
N GLU A 110 -9.16 -3.41 -14.15
CA GLU A 110 -8.33 -2.96 -15.27
C GLU A 110 -7.90 -1.50 -15.13
N ASN A 111 -8.78 -0.68 -14.53
CA ASN A 111 -8.59 0.75 -14.40
C ASN A 111 -7.93 1.16 -13.08
N TYR A 112 -7.49 0.20 -12.26
CA TYR A 112 -7.00 0.49 -10.92
C TYR A 112 -5.61 -0.08 -10.64
N THR A 113 -4.89 0.60 -9.75
CA THR A 113 -3.60 0.17 -9.21
C THR A 113 -3.65 0.06 -7.71
N PHE A 114 -2.82 -0.83 -7.16
CA PHE A 114 -2.62 -0.90 -5.73
C PHE A 114 -1.99 0.40 -5.23
N ASN A 115 -2.68 1.09 -4.31
CA ASN A 115 -2.19 2.30 -3.67
C ASN A 115 -1.60 1.96 -2.30
N SER A 116 -2.40 1.36 -1.42
CA SER A 116 -1.98 1.04 -0.06
C SER A 116 -2.89 -0.02 0.59
N PHE A 117 -2.48 -0.52 1.76
CA PHE A 117 -3.40 -1.18 2.67
C PHE A 117 -4.15 -0.16 3.51
N ALA A 118 -5.40 -0.47 3.84
CA ALA A 118 -6.31 0.40 4.57
C ALA A 118 -7.14 -0.36 5.61
N GLU A 119 -7.90 0.40 6.39
CA GLU A 119 -8.83 -0.09 7.40
C GLU A 119 -10.26 -0.04 6.87
N ILE A 120 -11.04 -1.11 7.10
CA ILE A 120 -12.48 -1.11 6.88
C ILE A 120 -13.13 -0.25 7.99
N PRO A 121 -13.83 0.86 7.66
CA PRO A 121 -14.22 1.87 8.66
C PRO A 121 -15.26 1.45 9.73
N ILE A 122 -15.85 0.24 9.65
CA ILE A 122 -17.08 -0.11 10.40
C ILE A 122 -17.00 -1.49 11.09
N ASP A 123 -15.87 -2.20 11.01
CA ASP A 123 -15.78 -3.51 11.68
C ASP A 123 -15.06 -3.38 13.04
N GLU A 124 -15.84 -3.04 14.07
CA GLU A 124 -15.41 -2.97 15.47
C GLU A 124 -14.84 -4.31 16.01
N ASN A 125 -15.04 -5.42 15.29
CA ASN A 125 -14.56 -6.75 15.67
C ASN A 125 -13.23 -7.14 15.01
N LEU A 126 -12.62 -6.26 14.20
CA LEU A 126 -11.36 -6.57 13.53
C LEU A 126 -10.17 -6.43 14.47
N VAL A 127 -9.36 -7.50 14.52
CA VAL A 127 -8.11 -7.58 15.30
C VAL A 127 -6.98 -6.81 14.61
N THR A 128 -7.06 -6.60 13.30
CA THR A 128 -6.02 -6.01 12.47
C THR A 128 -6.49 -4.71 11.82
N LYS A 129 -5.62 -3.68 11.82
CA LYS A 129 -5.90 -2.36 11.24
C LYS A 129 -5.87 -2.37 9.71
N PHE A 130 -4.89 -3.06 9.13
CA PHE A 130 -4.70 -3.18 7.69
C PHE A 130 -5.38 -4.46 7.19
N ASN A 131 -6.68 -4.34 6.95
CA ASN A 131 -7.59 -5.45 6.59
C ASN A 131 -8.32 -5.22 5.26
N ALA A 132 -8.08 -4.08 4.63
CA ALA A 132 -8.53 -3.75 3.29
C ALA A 132 -7.34 -3.37 2.39
N ILE A 133 -7.60 -3.38 1.09
CA ILE A 133 -6.72 -2.87 0.05
C ILE A 133 -7.40 -1.64 -0.54
N LEU A 134 -6.69 -0.53 -0.57
CA LEU A 134 -7.08 0.68 -1.28
C LEU A 134 -6.49 0.63 -2.68
N LEU A 135 -7.36 0.73 -3.69
CA LEU A 135 -6.94 0.87 -5.07
C LEU A 135 -7.26 2.29 -5.56
N GLU A 136 -6.38 2.82 -6.39
CA GLU A 136 -6.49 4.15 -7.00
C GLU A 136 -6.72 4.01 -8.50
N HIS A 137 -7.63 4.81 -9.04
CA HIS A 137 -7.93 4.80 -10.46
C HIS A 137 -6.77 5.40 -11.26
N ASN A 138 -6.43 4.79 -12.39
CA ASN A 138 -5.24 5.12 -13.18
C ASN A 138 -5.27 6.54 -13.79
N SER A 139 -6.46 7.14 -13.94
CA SER A 139 -6.65 8.43 -14.63
C SER A 139 -7.63 9.39 -13.96
N GLU A 140 -8.28 8.98 -12.88
CA GLU A 140 -9.33 9.76 -12.22
C GLU A 140 -9.01 9.84 -10.73
N ASN A 141 -9.50 10.88 -10.06
CA ASN A 141 -9.36 11.00 -8.61
C ASN A 141 -10.42 10.16 -7.90
N GLU A 142 -10.37 8.86 -8.12
CA GLU A 142 -11.29 7.85 -7.58
C GLU A 142 -10.50 6.76 -6.88
N TYR A 143 -11.02 6.34 -5.72
CA TYR A 143 -10.50 5.24 -4.94
C TYR A 143 -11.58 4.22 -4.68
N ILE A 144 -11.19 2.96 -4.65
CA ILE A 144 -12.04 1.85 -4.24
C ILE A 144 -11.39 1.08 -3.10
N LEU A 145 -12.22 0.52 -2.22
CA LEU A 145 -11.79 -0.20 -1.05
C LEU A 145 -12.27 -1.64 -1.13
N ILE A 146 -11.35 -2.60 -1.12
CA ILE A 146 -11.70 -4.02 -1.20
C ILE A 146 -11.24 -4.79 0.04
N ASN A 147 -12.02 -5.79 0.45
CA ASN A 147 -11.71 -6.61 1.61
C ASN A 147 -10.55 -7.57 1.32
N MET A 148 -9.49 -7.52 2.13
CA MET A 148 -8.28 -8.33 1.95
C MET A 148 -8.52 -9.84 2.19
N LYS A 149 -9.62 -10.23 2.87
CA LYS A 149 -10.00 -11.64 3.07
C LYS A 149 -10.48 -12.33 1.79
N LYS A 150 -10.71 -11.57 0.71
CA LYS A 150 -11.08 -12.13 -0.60
C LYS A 150 -9.88 -12.73 -1.31
N ASN A 151 -10.15 -13.57 -2.32
CA ASN A 151 -9.11 -14.15 -3.17
C ASN A 151 -8.55 -13.10 -4.14
N ILE A 152 -7.66 -12.24 -3.62
CA ILE A 152 -6.97 -11.20 -4.36
C ILE A 152 -5.52 -11.62 -4.60
N TYR A 153 -5.06 -11.41 -5.82
CA TYR A 153 -3.70 -11.67 -6.26
C TYR A 153 -3.00 -10.38 -6.69
N PHE A 154 -1.74 -10.23 -6.31
CA PHE A 154 -0.90 -9.07 -6.60
C PHE A 154 0.10 -9.36 -7.71
N TYR A 155 0.26 -8.42 -8.63
CA TYR A 155 1.18 -8.53 -9.75
C TYR A 155 2.01 -7.26 -9.89
N LYS A 156 3.31 -7.43 -10.11
CA LYS A 156 4.18 -6.34 -10.55
C LYS A 156 4.08 -6.22 -12.06
N VAL A 157 3.73 -5.04 -12.55
CA VAL A 157 3.65 -4.73 -13.99
C VAL A 157 4.43 -3.46 -14.29
N LYS A 158 4.86 -3.32 -15.55
CA LYS A 158 5.50 -2.09 -16.00
C LYS A 158 4.47 -0.96 -16.02
N LYS A 159 4.89 0.24 -15.61
CA LYS A 159 4.05 1.44 -15.67
C LYS A 159 3.90 1.93 -17.10
#